data_AF-A0A962ED49-F1
#
_entry.id   AF-A0A962ED49-F1
#
_cell.length_a   1.000
_cell.length_b   1.000
_cell.length_c   1.000
_cell.angle_alpha   90.00
_cell.angle_beta   90.00
_cell.angle_gamma   90.00
#
_symmetry.space_group_name_H-M   'P 1'
#
loop_
_entity.id
_entity.type
_entity.pdbx_description
1 polymer ?
#
loop_
_entity_poly.entity_id
_entity_poly.type
_entity_poly.pdbx_seq_one_letter_code
_entity_poly.pdbx_strand_id
1 'polypeptide(L)'
;YSGGGVRPTQYNDPNRNWTMKSRDYVLTYGVGGNLSFLEDRIKVGFDLVNSRADSDIFVTTGPSLTSAPLPTSESDLNSASLWADYRWRKDINFRLRFAYEDYAESDWAVDGVPPNQLANVITLGESSPDYSVWVTTFSVAYRF
;
A
#
# COMPACT_ATOMS: atom_id res chain seq x y z
N TYR A 1 -19.76 46.37 5.80
CA TYR A 1 -18.53 45.73 5.28
C TYR A 1 -18.91 44.82 4.12
N SER A 2 -18.76 45.27 2.87
CA SER A 2 -18.99 44.45 1.67
C SER A 2 -17.68 44.39 0.89
N GLY A 3 -16.85 43.39 1.20
CA GLY A 3 -15.54 43.21 0.60
C GLY A 3 -15.20 41.73 0.52
N GLY A 4 -16.02 40.97 -0.21
CA GLY A 4 -15.62 39.63 -0.63
C GLY A 4 -14.60 39.76 -1.76
N GLY A 5 -13.47 39.05 -1.67
CA GLY A 5 -12.45 39.06 -2.72
C GLY A 5 -13.05 38.79 -4.09
N VAL A 6 -12.61 39.55 -5.10
CA VAL A 6 -13.04 39.40 -6.50
C VAL A 6 -12.75 37.96 -6.92
N ARG A 7 -13.79 37.15 -7.12
CA ARG A 7 -13.63 35.81 -7.70
C ARG A 7 -13.03 35.97 -9.09
N PRO A 8 -11.93 35.28 -9.43
CA PRO A 8 -11.39 35.32 -10.79
C PRO A 8 -12.48 34.96 -11.80
N THR A 9 -12.64 35.79 -12.83
CA THR A 9 -13.66 35.60 -13.90
C THR A 9 -13.52 34.26 -14.63
N GLN A 10 -12.36 33.62 -14.49
CA GLN A 10 -11.97 32.35 -15.09
C GLN A 10 -12.69 31.15 -14.48
N TYR A 11 -13.27 31.28 -13.29
CA TYR A 11 -13.94 30.18 -12.58
C TYR A 11 -15.14 29.60 -13.33
N ASN A 12 -15.82 30.40 -14.16
CA ASN A 12 -16.99 29.98 -14.95
C ASN A 12 -16.68 29.71 -16.43
N ASP A 13 -15.40 29.67 -16.83
CA ASP A 13 -15.01 29.45 -18.24
C ASP A 13 -14.97 27.94 -18.56
N PRO A 14 -15.93 27.41 -19.36
CA PRO A 14 -15.96 25.99 -19.67
C PRO A 14 -14.75 25.51 -20.47
N ASN A 15 -14.03 26.41 -21.17
CA ASN A 15 -12.80 26.05 -21.88
C ASN A 15 -11.63 25.76 -20.95
N ARG A 16 -11.79 26.06 -19.66
CA ARG A 16 -10.85 25.78 -18.58
C ARG A 16 -11.37 24.74 -17.59
N ASN A 17 -12.49 24.10 -17.91
CA ASN A 17 -12.92 22.92 -17.16
C ASN A 17 -11.90 21.81 -17.33
N TRP A 18 -11.66 21.07 -16.26
CA TRP A 18 -10.87 19.86 -16.30
C TRP A 18 -11.57 18.79 -15.48
N THR A 19 -11.33 17.54 -15.83
CA THR A 19 -11.81 16.38 -15.09
C THR A 19 -10.65 15.42 -14.87
N MET A 20 -10.70 14.72 -13.75
CA MET A 20 -9.73 13.68 -13.40
C MET A 20 -10.48 12.36 -13.23
N LYS A 21 -9.92 11.30 -13.78
CA LYS A 21 -10.37 9.94 -13.55
C LYS A 21 -9.19 9.12 -13.04
N SER A 22 -9.34 8.52 -11.86
CA SER A 22 -8.40 7.50 -11.39
C SER A 22 -8.86 6.12 -11.84
N ARG A 23 -7.91 5.22 -12.07
CA ARG A 23 -8.16 3.79 -12.26
C ARG A 23 -7.10 3.01 -11.51
N ASP A 24 -7.57 2.14 -10.63
CA ASP A 24 -6.71 1.28 -9.82
C ASP A 24 -6.96 -0.18 -10.22
N TYR A 25 -5.89 -0.90 -10.54
CA TYR A 25 -5.91 -2.34 -10.78
C TYR A 25 -5.13 -3.02 -9.66
N VAL A 26 -5.77 -3.94 -8.95
CA VAL A 26 -5.14 -4.71 -7.86
C VAL A 26 -5.34 -6.18 -8.12
N LEU A 27 -4.25 -6.93 -8.16
CA LEU A 27 -4.25 -8.38 -8.27
C LEU A 27 -3.52 -8.97 -7.06
N THR A 28 -4.23 -9.83 -6.33
CA THR A 28 -3.66 -10.54 -5.18
C THR A 28 -3.91 -12.02 -5.35
N TYR A 29 -2.86 -12.82 -5.16
CA TYR A 29 -2.96 -14.27 -5.11
C TYR A 29 -2.15 -14.80 -3.94
N GLY A 30 -2.57 -15.95 -3.43
CA GLY A 30 -1.89 -16.58 -2.32
C GLY A 30 -2.22 -18.05 -2.21
N VAL A 31 -1.33 -18.76 -1.55
CA VAL A 31 -1.47 -20.18 -1.24
C VAL A 31 -1.09 -20.40 0.22
N GLY A 32 -1.95 -21.13 0.93
CA GLY A 32 -1.74 -21.46 2.32
C GLY A 32 -2.12 -22.89 2.60
N GLY A 33 -1.45 -23.47 3.59
CA GLY A 33 -1.68 -24.86 3.98
C GLY A 33 -1.29 -25.08 5.43
N ASN A 34 -1.88 -26.09 6.05
CA ASN A 34 -1.50 -26.50 7.40
C ASN A 34 -1.63 -28.01 7.58
N LEU A 35 -0.81 -28.52 8.49
CA LEU A 35 -0.73 -29.93 8.87
C LEU A 35 -0.74 -30.04 10.38
N SER A 36 -1.48 -31.02 10.88
CA SER A 36 -1.51 -31.38 12.29
C SER A 36 -0.74 -32.66 12.55
N PHE A 37 -0.03 -32.72 13.67
CA PHE A 37 0.77 -33.85 14.12
C PHE A 37 0.52 -34.14 15.60
N LEU A 38 0.91 -35.35 16.05
CA LEU A 38 0.83 -35.79 17.44
C LEU A 38 -0.58 -35.60 18.04
N GLU A 39 -1.61 -36.21 17.42
CA GLU A 39 -3.00 -36.08 17.89
C GLU A 39 -3.44 -34.61 18.06
N ASP A 40 -3.15 -33.78 17.06
CA ASP A 40 -3.44 -32.33 17.04
C ASP A 40 -2.75 -31.50 18.15
N ARG A 41 -1.66 -32.01 18.73
CA ARG A 41 -0.84 -31.23 19.67
C ARG A 41 0.07 -30.22 18.98
N ILE A 42 0.51 -30.52 17.76
CA ILE A 42 1.33 -29.62 16.97
C ILE A 42 0.60 -29.32 15.68
N LYS A 43 0.44 -28.04 15.34
CA LYS A 43 -0.08 -27.62 14.05
C LYS A 43 0.93 -26.69 13.39
N VAL A 44 1.37 -27.04 12.19
CA VAL A 44 2.30 -26.21 11.41
C VAL A 44 1.56 -25.73 10.19
N GLY A 45 1.72 -24.46 9.85
CA GLY A 45 1.16 -23.90 8.63
C GLY A 45 2.10 -22.92 7.96
N PHE A 46 1.83 -22.71 6.68
CA PHE A 46 2.53 -21.75 5.85
C PHE A 46 1.51 -20.95 5.05
N ASP A 47 1.88 -19.72 4.72
CA ASP A 47 1.08 -18.80 3.91
C ASP A 47 2.05 -18.03 3.01
N LEU A 48 1.80 -18.05 1.70
CA LEU A 48 2.52 -17.27 0.69
C LEU A 48 1.51 -16.37 -0.01
N VAL A 49 1.83 -15.08 -0.14
CA VAL A 49 0.97 -14.07 -0.76
C VAL A 49 1.82 -13.18 -1.65
N ASN A 50 1.32 -12.88 -2.84
CA ASN A 50 1.82 -11.78 -3.67
C ASN A 50 0.65 -10.87 -4.02
N SER A 51 0.90 -9.55 -3.98
CA SER A 51 -0.06 -8.53 -4.37
C SER A 51 0.64 -7.51 -5.24
N ARG A 52 0.02 -7.15 -6.36
CA ARG A 52 0.47 -6.08 -7.24
C ARG A 52 -0.65 -5.08 -7.44
N ALA A 53 -0.34 -3.80 -7.41
CA ALA A 53 -1.27 -2.73 -7.70
C ALA A 53 -0.68 -1.69 -8.65
N ASP A 54 -1.47 -1.30 -9.65
CA ASP A 54 -1.14 -0.26 -10.62
C ASP A 54 -2.22 0.84 -10.52
N SER A 55 -1.82 2.11 -10.44
CA SER A 55 -2.71 3.27 -10.37
C SER A 55 -2.45 4.25 -11.50
N ASP A 56 -3.47 4.49 -12.32
CA ASP A 56 -3.45 5.42 -13.45
C ASP A 56 -4.32 6.65 -13.19
N ILE A 57 -3.77 7.84 -13.42
CA ILE A 57 -4.51 9.10 -13.35
C ILE A 57 -4.66 9.71 -14.75
N PHE A 58 -5.90 9.85 -15.19
CA PHE A 58 -6.25 10.49 -16.45
C PHE A 58 -6.80 11.90 -16.21
N VAL A 59 -6.11 12.91 -16.71
CA VAL A 59 -6.55 14.31 -16.65
C VAL A 59 -7.03 14.76 -18.04
N THR A 60 -8.32 15.09 -18.15
CA THR A 60 -8.89 15.69 -19.36
C THR A 60 -9.08 17.18 -19.14
N THR A 61 -8.48 18.02 -19.98
CA THR A 61 -8.58 19.48 -19.87
C THR A 61 -9.35 20.09 -21.04
N GLY A 62 -10.02 21.21 -20.79
CA GLY A 62 -10.59 22.04 -21.84
C GLY A 62 -9.49 22.68 -22.71
N PRO A 63 -9.84 23.19 -23.90
CA PRO A 63 -8.87 23.63 -24.92
C PRO A 63 -8.00 24.81 -24.52
N SER A 64 -8.35 25.54 -23.44
CA SER A 64 -7.53 26.63 -22.91
C SER A 64 -6.52 26.20 -21.84
N LEU A 65 -6.41 24.89 -21.58
CA LEU A 65 -5.50 24.27 -20.62
C LEU A 65 -4.73 23.12 -21.29
N THR A 66 -3.49 22.91 -20.86
CA THR A 66 -2.63 21.82 -21.33
C THR A 66 -2.30 20.89 -20.18
N SER A 67 -2.51 19.58 -20.37
CA SER A 67 -2.01 18.53 -19.48
C SER A 67 -1.12 17.56 -20.26
N ALA A 68 -0.10 17.03 -19.58
CA ALA A 68 0.64 15.86 -20.03
C ALA A 68 0.08 14.62 -19.32
N PRO A 69 0.19 13.42 -19.92
CA PRO A 69 -0.11 12.18 -19.21
C PRO A 69 0.76 12.05 -17.97
N LEU A 70 0.16 11.64 -16.86
CA LEU A 70 0.89 11.31 -15.64
C LEU A 70 1.39 9.86 -15.73
N PRO A 71 2.58 9.55 -15.17
CA PRO A 71 3.04 8.17 -15.09
C PRO A 71 2.11 7.31 -14.24
N THR A 72 2.16 6.00 -14.44
CA THR A 72 1.50 5.01 -13.58
C THR A 72 2.29 4.87 -12.29
N SER A 73 1.60 4.77 -11.15
CA SER A 73 2.21 4.39 -9.86
C SER A 73 2.03 2.88 -9.65
N GLU A 74 3.08 2.18 -9.27
CA GLU A 74 3.11 0.72 -9.13
C GLU A 74 3.53 0.31 -7.72
N SER A 75 2.93 -0.75 -7.17
CA SER A 75 3.40 -1.40 -5.94
C SER A 75 3.36 -2.92 -6.03
N ASP A 76 4.36 -3.58 -5.45
CA ASP A 76 4.50 -5.04 -5.38
C ASP A 76 4.82 -5.47 -3.95
N LEU A 77 4.04 -6.41 -3.41
CA LEU A 77 4.18 -6.97 -2.09
C LEU A 77 4.32 -8.49 -2.19
N ASN A 78 5.43 -9.02 -1.67
CA ASN A 78 5.66 -10.45 -1.49
C ASN A 78 5.73 -10.76 0.00
N SER A 79 4.85 -11.65 0.48
CA SER A 79 4.80 -12.06 1.87
C SER A 79 4.86 -13.57 1.98
N ALA A 80 5.76 -14.07 2.81
CA ALA A 80 5.89 -15.47 3.14
C ALA A 80 5.87 -15.63 4.66
N SER A 81 5.05 -16.53 5.18
CA SER A 81 5.06 -16.81 6.61
C SER A 81 4.90 -18.29 6.93
N LEU A 82 5.61 -18.70 7.98
CA LEU A 82 5.58 -20.03 8.57
C LEU A 82 5.17 -19.86 10.03
N TRP A 83 4.26 -20.69 10.52
CA TRP A 83 3.85 -20.69 11.91
C TRP A 83 3.69 -22.09 12.46
N ALA A 84 3.88 -22.21 13.76
CA ALA A 84 3.71 -23.45 14.51
C ALA A 84 2.95 -23.16 15.81
N ASP A 85 1.89 -23.93 16.03
CA ASP A 85 1.16 -24.03 17.28
C ASP A 85 1.59 -25.28 18.04
N TYR A 86 1.84 -25.14 19.34
CA TYR A 86 2.09 -26.24 20.26
C TYR A 86 1.13 -26.17 21.44
N ARG A 87 0.23 -27.15 21.50
CA ARG A 87 -0.70 -27.36 22.60
C ARG A 87 0.00 -28.13 23.72
N TRP A 88 0.48 -27.39 24.72
CA TRP A 88 1.13 -27.97 25.89
C TRP A 88 0.13 -28.70 26.80
N ARG A 89 -1.02 -28.07 27.03
CA ARG A 89 -2.16 -28.61 27.80
C ARG A 89 -3.47 -28.25 27.10
N LYS A 90 -4.61 -28.77 27.58
CA LYS A 90 -5.93 -28.47 26.99
C LYS A 90 -6.28 -26.97 27.03
N ASP A 91 -5.65 -26.25 27.96
CA ASP A 91 -5.85 -24.86 28.32
C ASP A 91 -4.71 -23.93 27.89
N ILE A 92 -3.53 -24.44 27.49
CA ILE A 92 -2.38 -23.62 27.08
C ILE A 92 -1.91 -23.97 25.66
N ASN A 93 -1.83 -22.95 24.80
CA ASN A 93 -1.27 -23.05 23.45
C ASN A 93 -0.14 -22.01 23.25
N PHE A 94 0.97 -22.46 22.70
CA PHE A 94 2.09 -21.61 22.29
C PHE A 94 2.09 -21.47 20.78
N ARG A 95 2.22 -20.25 20.26
CA ARG A 95 2.36 -20.00 18.83
C ARG A 95 3.66 -19.27 18.55
N LEU A 96 4.41 -19.78 17.59
CA LEU A 96 5.58 -19.16 17.01
C LEU A 96 5.32 -18.90 15.53
N ARG A 97 5.63 -17.69 15.04
CA ARG A 97 5.52 -17.31 13.64
C ARG A 97 6.82 -16.66 13.17
N PHE A 98 7.25 -17.02 11.98
CA PHE A 98 8.30 -16.35 11.22
C PHE A 98 7.68 -15.85 9.92
N ALA A 99 7.82 -14.55 9.65
CA ALA A 99 7.33 -13.93 8.43
C ALA A 99 8.46 -13.16 7.76
N TYR A 100 8.45 -13.19 6.44
CA TYR A 100 9.26 -12.37 5.56
C TYR A 100 8.31 -11.56 4.69
N GLU A 101 8.62 -10.29 4.52
CA GLU A 101 7.87 -9.39 3.67
C GLU A 101 8.84 -8.54 2.86
N ASP A 102 8.57 -8.43 1.58
CA ASP A 102 9.32 -7.63 0.61
C ASP A 102 8.32 -6.73 -0.11
N TYR A 103 8.55 -5.43 -0.04
CA TYR A 103 7.65 -4.42 -0.58
C TYR A 103 8.42 -3.38 -1.34
N ALA A 104 7.98 -3.10 -2.56
CA ALA A 104 8.50 -2.02 -3.37
C ALA A 104 7.33 -1.24 -3.97
N GLU A 105 7.49 0.08 -4.01
CA GLU A 105 6.55 1.02 -4.62
C GLU A 105 7.32 1.98 -5.53
N SER A 106 6.63 2.48 -6.55
CA SER A 106 7.08 3.60 -7.37
C SER A 106 5.90 4.56 -7.56
N ASP A 107 6.09 5.81 -7.17
CA ASP A 107 5.08 6.85 -7.24
C ASP A 107 5.69 8.14 -7.77
N TRP A 108 5.22 8.55 -8.94
CA TRP A 108 5.66 9.75 -9.64
C TRP A 108 5.41 11.05 -8.86
N ALA A 109 4.50 11.05 -7.89
CA ALA A 109 4.16 12.24 -7.11
C ALA A 109 5.25 12.58 -6.07
N VAL A 110 6.00 11.58 -5.59
CA VAL A 110 7.03 11.73 -4.56
C VAL A 110 8.43 11.44 -5.10
N ASP A 111 8.56 10.49 -6.03
CA ASP A 111 9.86 10.09 -6.57
C ASP A 111 10.51 11.19 -7.40
N GLY A 112 11.76 11.51 -7.05
CA GLY A 112 12.52 12.55 -7.73
C GLY A 112 12.01 13.98 -7.49
N VAL A 113 11.28 14.22 -6.39
CA VAL A 113 10.85 15.57 -5.95
C VAL A 113 11.53 15.99 -4.63
N PRO A 114 12.83 16.38 -4.65
CA PRO A 114 13.53 16.91 -3.50
C PRO A 114 12.82 18.10 -2.82
N PRO A 115 13.11 18.35 -1.52
CA PRO A 115 12.47 19.39 -0.70
C PRO A 115 12.41 20.80 -1.31
N ASN A 116 13.35 21.14 -2.20
CA ASN A 116 13.48 22.45 -2.83
C ASN A 116 13.07 22.48 -4.31
N GLN A 117 12.48 21.41 -4.85
CA GLN A 117 12.11 21.33 -6.27
C GLN A 117 10.95 22.24 -6.62
N LEU A 118 9.99 22.42 -5.71
CA LEU A 118 8.82 23.25 -5.92
C LEU A 118 9.08 24.65 -5.36
N ALA A 119 9.06 25.65 -6.24
CA ALA A 119 9.43 27.04 -5.92
C ALA A 119 8.66 27.66 -4.73
N ASN A 120 7.47 27.12 -4.41
CA ASN A 120 6.57 27.66 -3.38
C ASN A 120 6.19 26.62 -2.30
N VAL A 121 6.77 25.42 -2.32
CA VAL A 121 6.42 24.32 -1.40
C VAL A 121 7.69 23.63 -0.94
N ILE A 122 7.89 23.54 0.38
CA ILE A 122 8.92 22.68 0.96
C ILE A 122 8.31 21.29 1.12
N THR A 123 8.77 20.33 0.32
CA THR A 123 8.30 18.93 0.42
C THR A 123 9.02 18.21 1.56
N LEU A 124 8.46 17.09 2.01
CA LEU A 124 9.08 16.27 3.07
C LEU A 124 10.31 15.47 2.58
N GLY A 125 10.56 15.46 1.27
CA GLY A 125 11.63 14.66 0.65
C GLY A 125 11.37 13.16 0.75
N GLU A 126 10.10 12.77 0.77
CA GLU A 126 9.67 11.37 0.76
C GLU A 126 10.03 10.70 -0.58
N SER A 127 10.32 9.42 -0.52
CA SER A 127 10.54 8.56 -1.67
C SER A 127 9.71 7.30 -1.49
N SER A 128 9.35 6.65 -2.60
CA SER A 128 8.59 5.42 -2.54
C SER A 128 9.29 4.36 -1.68
N PRO A 129 8.54 3.63 -0.84
CA PRO A 129 9.10 2.57 0.00
C PRO A 129 9.72 1.44 -0.83
N ASP A 130 10.91 1.02 -0.44
CA ASP A 130 11.58 -0.21 -0.88
C ASP A 130 12.20 -0.86 0.35
N TYR A 131 11.62 -1.97 0.81
CA TYR A 131 12.08 -2.67 2.00
C TYR A 131 11.87 -4.17 1.96
N SER A 132 12.75 -4.87 2.68
CA SER A 132 12.58 -6.27 3.03
C SER A 132 12.70 -6.45 4.55
N VAL A 133 11.75 -7.11 5.19
CA VAL A 133 11.68 -7.27 6.65
C VAL A 133 11.44 -8.70 7.07
N TRP A 134 12.10 -9.10 8.16
CA TRP A 134 11.85 -10.36 8.86
C TRP A 134 11.18 -10.10 10.20
N VAL A 135 10.05 -10.74 10.44
CA VAL A 135 9.28 -10.62 11.69
C VAL A 135 9.18 -11.97 12.36
N THR A 136 9.61 -12.05 13.61
CA THR A 136 9.41 -13.23 14.45
C THR A 136 8.43 -12.87 15.56
N THR A 137 7.37 -13.65 15.71
CA THR A 137 6.35 -13.44 16.75
C THR A 137 6.22 -14.69 17.59
N PHE A 138 6.30 -14.51 18.91
CA PHE A 138 5.98 -15.55 19.89
C PHE A 138 4.77 -15.11 20.71
N SER A 139 3.83 -16.02 20.92
CA SER A 139 2.59 -15.75 21.67
C SER A 139 2.14 -16.95 22.47
N VAL A 140 1.46 -16.68 23.59
CA VAL A 140 0.91 -17.69 24.50
C VAL A 140 -0.57 -17.40 24.68
N ALA A 141 -1.42 -18.39 24.46
CA ALA A 141 -2.85 -18.31 24.68
C ALA A 141 -3.24 -19.25 25.82
N TYR A 142 -3.95 -18.71 26.81
CA TYR A 142 -4.52 -19.46 27.92
C TYR A 142 -6.06 -19.40 27.87
N ARG A 143 -6.71 -20.55 28.06
CA ARG A 143 -8.18 -20.66 28.11
C ARG A 143 -8.61 -21.13 29.49
N PHE A 144 -9.42 -20.31 30.16
CA PHE A 144 -10.06 -20.62 31.44
C PHE A 144 -11.25 -21.56 31.28
#